data_AF-A0A924NUU3-F1
#
_entry.id   AF-A0A924NUU3-F1
#
_cell.length_a   1.000
_cell.length_b   1.000
_cell.length_c   1.000
_cell.angle_alpha   90.00
_cell.angle_beta   90.00
_cell.angle_gamma   90.00
#
_symmetry.space_group_name_H-M   'P 1'
#
loop_
_entity.id
_entity.type
_entity.pdbx_description
1 polymer ?
#
loop_
_entity_poly.entity_id
_entity_poly.type
_entity_poly.pdbx_seq_one_letter_code
_entity_poly.pdbx_strand_id
1 'polypeptide(L)'
;METPRSNSEADPTAHRLPVRYLVVIDSGGSMVARLFLPSRILAAEFDAMVEEVTVMTQGLTPETGATGAEWDVALQGHNATERAAALVYTLPI
;
A
#
# COMPACT_ATOMS: atom_id res chain seq x y z
N MET A 1 -37.53 8.24 -27.43
CA MET A 1 -37.13 6.85 -27.13
C MET A 1 -35.81 6.91 -26.39
N GLU A 2 -35.88 6.72 -25.08
CA GLU A 2 -34.77 6.90 -24.16
C GLU A 2 -33.98 5.59 -24.10
N THR A 3 -32.74 5.59 -24.59
CA THR A 3 -31.81 4.47 -24.41
C THR A 3 -31.24 4.53 -22.99
N PRO A 4 -31.43 3.50 -22.14
CA PRO A 4 -30.77 3.45 -20.85
C PRO A 4 -29.27 3.29 -21.08
N ARG A 5 -28.51 4.16 -20.44
CA ARG A 5 -27.05 4.20 -20.45
C ARG A 5 -26.60 2.94 -19.73
N SER A 6 -25.90 2.03 -20.41
CA SER A 6 -25.17 0.93 -19.75
C SER A 6 -24.08 1.53 -18.89
N ASN A 7 -24.47 1.86 -17.66
CA ASN A 7 -23.58 1.93 -16.52
C ASN A 7 -22.97 0.53 -16.45
N SER A 8 -21.77 0.33 -16.98
CA SER A 8 -20.96 -0.83 -16.62
C SER A 8 -20.57 -0.60 -15.17
N GLU A 9 -21.51 -0.97 -14.29
CA GLU A 9 -21.35 -1.12 -12.86
C GLU A 9 -20.18 -2.06 -12.68
N ALA A 10 -18.99 -1.49 -12.51
CA ALA A 10 -17.84 -2.21 -11.99
C ALA A 10 -18.31 -2.78 -10.65
N ASP A 11 -18.53 -4.10 -10.64
CA ASP A 11 -19.01 -4.88 -9.51
C ASP A 11 -18.32 -4.42 -8.21
N PRO A 12 -19.03 -3.74 -7.28
CA PRO A 12 -18.43 -3.28 -6.04
C PRO A 12 -18.11 -4.44 -5.07
N THR A 13 -18.38 -5.68 -5.47
CA THR A 13 -18.23 -6.91 -4.69
C THR A 13 -17.14 -7.83 -5.21
N ALA A 14 -16.28 -7.40 -6.15
CA ALA A 14 -15.01 -8.06 -6.38
C ALA A 14 -14.24 -7.96 -5.07
N HIS A 15 -14.34 -9.02 -4.25
CA HIS A 15 -13.80 -9.11 -2.90
C HIS A 15 -12.38 -8.53 -2.90
N ARG A 16 -12.23 -7.26 -2.50
CA ARG A 16 -10.90 -6.67 -2.36
C ARG A 16 -10.25 -7.52 -1.30
N LEU A 17 -9.27 -8.33 -1.71
CA LEU A 17 -8.46 -9.09 -0.78
C LEU A 17 -7.98 -8.09 0.28
N PRO A 18 -8.17 -8.40 1.58
CA PRO A 18 -7.87 -7.44 2.62
C PRO A 18 -6.39 -7.09 2.52
N VAL A 19 -6.10 -5.80 2.50
CA VAL A 19 -4.72 -5.31 2.56
C VAL A 19 -4.11 -5.77 3.88
N ARG A 20 -2.88 -6.27 3.81
CA ARG A 20 -2.20 -6.87 4.96
C ARG A 20 -0.97 -6.08 5.37
N TYR A 21 -0.32 -5.43 4.41
CA TYR A 21 0.89 -4.68 4.66
C TYR A 21 0.74 -3.26 4.16
N LEU A 22 1.24 -2.31 4.92
CA LEU A 22 1.39 -0.92 4.53
C LEU A 22 2.88 -0.58 4.64
N VAL A 23 3.52 -0.19 3.54
CA VAL A 23 4.93 0.20 3.54
C VAL A 23 5.02 1.69 3.29
N VAL A 24 5.62 2.41 4.22
CA VAL A 24 5.92 3.84 4.07
C VAL A 24 7.38 4.00 3.71
N ILE A 25 7.67 4.70 2.62
CA ILE A 25 9.00 4.87 2.06
C ILE A 25 9.23 6.36 1.81
N ASP A 26 10.33 6.90 2.33
CA ASP A 26 10.82 8.21 1.89
C ASP A 26 11.55 8.03 0.56
N SER A 27 11.04 8.65 -0.50
CA SER A 27 11.68 8.64 -1.82
C SER A 27 12.19 10.04 -2.16
N GLY A 28 13.32 10.41 -1.55
CA GLY A 28 14.04 11.64 -1.87
C GLY A 28 13.29 12.92 -1.49
N GLY A 29 12.54 12.91 -0.38
CA GLY A 29 11.79 14.07 0.12
C GLY A 29 10.29 14.01 -0.13
N SER A 30 9.77 12.94 -0.72
CA SER A 30 8.35 12.62 -0.74
C SER A 30 8.13 11.27 -0.07
N MET A 31 7.34 11.25 1.00
CA MET A 31 6.98 10.00 1.66
C MET A 31 5.77 9.38 0.97
N VAL A 32 5.93 8.14 0.52
CA VAL A 32 4.90 7.37 -0.19
C VAL A 32 4.46 6.21 0.69
N ALA A 33 3.16 6.00 0.77
CA ALA A 33 2.52 4.91 1.50
C ALA A 33 1.94 3.90 0.51
N ARG A 34 2.44 2.67 0.50
CA ARG A 34 2.00 1.59 -0.39
C ARG A 34 1.29 0.50 0.39
N LEU A 35 0.04 0.23 0.03
CA LEU A 35 -0.73 -0.90 0.54
C LEU A 35 -0.48 -2.13 -0.30
N PHE A 36 -0.24 -3.25 0.37
CA PHE A 36 -0.04 -4.55 -0.25
C PHE A 36 -0.99 -5.59 0.32
N LEU A 37 -1.36 -6.53 -0.54
CA LEU A 37 -2.07 -7.76 -0.20
C LEU A 37 -1.18 -8.71 0.61
N PRO A 38 -1.72 -9.80 1.20
CA PRO A 38 -0.92 -10.83 1.86
C PRO A 38 0.16 -11.43 0.94
N SER A 39 -0.10 -11.47 -0.36
CA SER A 39 0.84 -11.90 -1.40
C SER A 39 1.89 -10.83 -1.77
N ARG A 40 1.94 -9.70 -1.07
CA ARG A 40 2.84 -8.55 -1.33
C ARG A 40 2.67 -7.94 -2.73
N ILE A 41 1.46 -8.07 -3.28
CA ILE A 41 1.04 -7.41 -4.51
C ILE A 41 0.52 -6.02 -4.14
N LEU A 42 0.97 -4.99 -4.86
CA LEU A 42 0.51 -3.61 -4.66
C LEU A 42 -1.00 -3.53 -4.88
N ALA A 43 -1.72 -3.10 -3.86
CA ALA A 43 -3.16 -2.88 -3.89
C ALA A 43 -3.49 -1.41 -4.15
N ALA A 44 -2.76 -0.49 -3.50
CA ALA A 44 -2.93 0.95 -3.66
C ALA A 44 -1.68 1.70 -3.20
N GLU A 45 -1.55 2.95 -3.66
CA GLU A 45 -0.48 3.87 -3.28
C GLU A 45 -1.09 5.22 -2.92
N PHE A 46 -0.57 5.83 -1.86
CA PHE A 46 -0.99 7.10 -1.30
C PHE A 46 0.24 7.95 -0.98
N ASP A 47 0.03 9.25 -0.83
CA ASP A 47 1.00 10.08 -0.12
C ASP A 47 0.97 9.72 1.36
N ALA A 48 2.13 9.58 2.01
CA ALA A 48 2.18 9.16 3.41
C ALA A 48 1.69 10.24 4.38
N MET A 49 1.55 11.49 3.94
CA MET A 49 1.06 12.60 4.76
C MET A 49 -0.47 12.65 4.85
N VAL A 50 -1.21 11.76 4.17
CA VAL A 50 -2.67 11.74 4.27
C VAL A 50 -3.12 11.21 5.62
N GLU A 51 -4.21 11.79 6.15
CA GLU A 51 -4.79 11.40 7.44
C GLU A 51 -5.12 9.89 7.49
N GLU A 52 -5.55 9.31 6.37
CA GLU A 52 -5.88 7.88 6.28
C GLU A 52 -4.69 6.97 6.64
N VAL A 53 -3.47 7.32 6.22
CA VAL A 53 -2.25 6.55 6.57
C VAL A 53 -1.96 6.66 8.07
N THR A 54 -2.19 7.83 8.66
CA THR A 54 -2.04 8.04 10.10
C THR A 54 -3.04 7.19 10.89
N VAL A 55 -4.30 7.15 10.46
CA VAL A 55 -5.35 6.32 11.09
C VAL A 55 -5.03 4.83 10.95
N MET A 56 -4.58 4.38 9.77
CA MET A 56 -4.24 2.98 9.51
C MET A 56 -3.05 2.48 10.34
N THR A 57 -2.08 3.35 10.60
CA THR A 57 -0.87 3.01 11.36
C THR A 57 -1.01 3.25 12.86
N GLN A 58 -2.12 3.83 13.30
CA GLN A 58 -2.33 4.21 14.69
C GLN A 58 -2.31 2.98 15.61
N GLY A 59 -1.39 2.98 16.58
CA GLY A 59 -1.23 1.88 17.53
C GLY A 59 -0.50 0.66 16.96
N LEU A 60 -0.05 0.71 15.70
CA LEU A 60 0.80 -0.31 15.11
C LEU A 60 2.28 0.07 15.28
N THR A 61 3.13 -0.93 15.53
CA THR A 61 4.57 -0.75 15.52
C THR A 61 5.10 -1.17 14.15
N PRO A 62 5.72 -0.27 13.38
CA PRO A 62 6.33 -0.64 12.11
C PRO A 62 7.60 -1.46 12.33
N GLU A 63 7.85 -2.37 11.41
CA GLU A 63 9.15 -2.98 11.22
C GLU A 63 9.97 -2.10 10.27
N THR A 64 11.14 -1.66 10.71
CA THR A 64 12.03 -0.86 9.86
C THR A 64 12.86 -1.77 8.97
N GLY A 65 12.84 -1.49 7.67
CA GLY A 65 13.63 -2.19 6.66
C GLY A 65 12.82 -3.24 5.89
N ALA A 66 12.54 -2.92 4.63
CA ALA A 66 11.96 -3.81 3.62
C ALA A 66 13.05 -4.36 2.66
N THR A 67 14.15 -4.86 3.23
CA THR A 67 15.32 -5.38 2.49
C THR A 67 15.23 -6.88 2.17
N GLY A 68 14.24 -7.58 2.73
CA GLY A 68 13.99 -9.00 2.45
C GLY A 68 13.67 -9.26 0.97
N ALA A 69 13.97 -10.48 0.50
CA ALA A 69 13.74 -10.89 -0.87
C ALA A 69 12.24 -10.84 -1.27
N GLU A 70 11.34 -10.95 -0.29
CA GLU A 70 9.90 -10.81 -0.51
C GLU A 70 9.47 -9.40 -0.97
N TRP A 71 10.29 -8.39 -0.69
CA TRP A 71 10.03 -6.99 -1.03
C TRP A 71 10.72 -6.57 -2.32
N ASP A 72 11.54 -7.42 -2.92
CA ASP A 72 12.36 -7.06 -4.08
C ASP A 72 11.51 -6.68 -5.30
N VAL A 73 10.49 -7.51 -5.58
CA VAL A 73 9.53 -7.26 -6.65
C VAL A 73 8.56 -6.12 -6.28
N ALA A 74 8.09 -6.11 -5.03
CA ALA A 74 7.10 -5.14 -4.54
C ALA A 74 7.65 -3.70 -4.49
N LEU A 75 8.94 -3.56 -4.18
CA LEU A 75 9.66 -2.29 -4.07
C LEU A 75 10.64 -2.08 -5.23
N GLN A 76 10.44 -2.76 -6.35
CA GLN A 76 11.23 -2.55 -7.55
C GLN A 76 11.14 -1.06 -7.96
N GLY A 77 12.30 -0.43 -8.15
CA GLY A 77 12.41 1.00 -8.42
C GLY A 77 12.83 1.84 -7.21
N HIS A 78 12.76 1.30 -5.99
CA HIS A 78 13.37 1.90 -4.80
C HIS A 78 14.79 1.38 -4.61
N ASN A 79 15.69 2.26 -4.17
CA ASN A 79 17.07 1.93 -3.87
C ASN A 79 17.21 1.25 -2.49
N ALA A 80 18.39 0.66 -2.23
CA ALA A 80 18.63 -0.08 -1.00
C ALA A 80 18.50 0.77 0.27
N THR A 81 18.84 2.07 0.20
CA THR A 81 18.71 3.00 1.33
C THR A 81 17.24 3.28 1.63
N GLU A 82 16.44 3.57 0.61
CA GLU A 82 14.98 3.76 0.75
C GLU A 82 14.33 2.51 1.34
N ARG A 83 14.70 1.33 0.84
CA ARG A 83 14.19 0.05 1.36
C ARG A 83 14.64 -0.21 2.80
N ALA A 84 15.88 0.15 3.17
CA ALA A 84 16.37 -0.02 4.54
C ALA A 84 15.69 0.95 5.52
N ALA A 85 15.34 2.15 5.07
CA ALA A 85 14.62 3.16 5.86
C ALA A 85 13.09 2.96 5.86
N ALA A 86 12.56 2.11 4.97
CA ALA A 86 11.13 1.86 4.85
C ALA A 86 10.51 1.35 6.16
N LEU A 87 9.30 1.81 6.46
CA LEU A 87 8.51 1.37 7.60
C LEU A 87 7.41 0.43 7.12
N VAL A 88 7.48 -0.83 7.53
CA VAL A 88 6.52 -1.87 7.18
C VAL A 88 5.55 -2.07 8.33
N TYR A 89 4.29 -1.73 8.12
CA TYR A 89 3.20 -1.96 9.07
C TYR A 89 2.41 -3.19 8.65
N THR A 90 2.20 -4.12 9.58
CA THR A 90 1.27 -5.23 9.38
C THR A 90 -0.11 -4.83 9.89
N LEU A 91 -1.07 -4.71 8.96
CA LEU A 91 -2.42 -4.31 9.28
C LEU A 91 -3.21 -5.50 9.86
N PRO A 92 -4.00 -5.30 10.93
CA PRO A 92 -4.96 -6.28 11.38
C PRO A 92 -6.03 -6.46 10.29
N ILE A 93 -6.43 -7.72 10.08
CA ILE A 93 -7.56 -8.07 9.22
C ILE A 93 -8.84 -8.13 10.03
#